data_AF-A0A1Y3QD55-F1
#
_entry.id   AF-A0A1Y3QD55-F1
#
_cell.length_a   1.000
_cell.length_b   1.000
_cell.length_c   1.000
_cell.angle_alpha   90.00
_cell.angle_beta   90.00
_cell.angle_gamma   90.00
#
_symmetry.space_group_name_H-M   'P 1'
#
loop_
_entity.id
_entity.type
_entity.pdbx_description
1 polymer ?
#
loop_
_entity_poly.entity_id
_entity_poly.type
_entity_poly.pdbx_seq_one_letter_code
_entity_poly.pdbx_strand_id
1 'polypeptide(L)' 'MRVKADAAEVQAAIGEWYELLRKFGDYPPEMFRKLGQLYVDDARFKKNIDRFGEGLAAFMRDAMAVYADRMQAP' A
#
# COMPACT_ATOMS: atom_id res chain seq x y z
N MET A 1 -8.54 4.83 -11.79
CA MET A 1 -8.51 3.36 -11.68
C MET A 1 -9.93 2.81 -11.76
N ARG A 2 -10.21 1.72 -12.49
CA ARG A 2 -11.56 1.09 -12.54
C ARG A 2 -11.84 0.16 -11.34
N VAL A 3 -10.79 -0.24 -10.62
CA VAL A 3 -10.86 -1.16 -9.47
C VAL A 3 -10.73 -0.36 -8.16
N LYS A 4 -11.46 -0.77 -7.12
CA LYS A 4 -11.44 -0.14 -5.79
C LYS A 4 -10.31 -0.70 -4.92
N ALA A 5 -9.76 0.12 -4.03
CA ALA A 5 -8.65 -0.24 -3.15
C ALA A 5 -8.94 -1.45 -2.22
N ASP A 6 -10.20 -1.67 -1.86
CA ASP A 6 -10.67 -2.73 -0.97
C ASP A 6 -11.07 -4.03 -1.70
N ALA A 7 -11.05 -4.03 -3.04
CA ALA A 7 -11.41 -5.19 -3.85
C ALA A 7 -10.51 -6.40 -3.51
N ALA A 8 -11.07 -7.61 -3.58
CA ALA A 8 -10.36 -8.83 -3.18
C ALA A 8 -9.05 -9.04 -3.95
N GLU A 9 -9.06 -8.81 -5.27
CA GLU A 9 -7.86 -8.91 -6.13
C GLU A 9 -6.78 -7.90 -5.76
N VAL A 10 -7.16 -6.68 -5.37
CA VAL A 10 -6.23 -5.64 -4.93
C VAL A 10 -5.61 -6.02 -3.59
N GLN A 11 -6.43 -6.51 -2.66
CA GLN A 11 -5.98 -6.87 -1.33
C GLN A 11 -5.11 -8.14 -1.32
N ALA A 12 -5.33 -9.05 -2.27
CA ALA A 12 -4.40 -10.15 -2.54
C ALA A 12 -3.02 -9.63 -2.99
N ALA A 13 -2.99 -8.71 -3.96
CA ALA A 13 -1.73 -8.11 -4.43
C ALA A 13 -1.02 -7.28 -3.34
N ILE A 14 -1.77 -6.56 -2.49
CA ILE A 14 -1.20 -5.84 -1.34
C ILE A 14 -0.64 -6.81 -0.29
N GLY A 15 -1.25 -7.98 -0.12
CA GLY A 15 -0.69 -9.05 0.71
C GLY A 15 0.64 -9.58 0.18
N GLU A 16 0.75 -9.81 -1.13
CA GLU A 16 2.02 -10.18 -1.76
C GLU A 16 3.09 -9.08 -1.60
N TRP A 17 2.70 -7.81 -1.75
CA TRP A 17 3.57 -6.67 -1.52
C TRP A 17 4.04 -6.58 -0.06
N TYR A 18 3.14 -6.82 0.90
CA TYR A 18 3.45 -6.87 2.32
C TYR A 18 4.48 -7.97 2.63
N GLU A 19 4.27 -9.18 2.14
CA GLU A 19 5.21 -10.30 2.33
C GLU A 19 6.56 -10.06 1.65
N LEU A 20 6.59 -9.36 0.51
CA LEU A 20 7.84 -8.94 -0.10
C LEU A 20 8.61 -7.96 0.80
N LEU A 21 7.95 -6.91 1.31
CA LEU A 21 8.59 -5.90 2.15
C LEU A 21 9.11 -6.48 3.47
N ARG A 22 8.41 -7.47 4.03
CA ARG A 22 8.84 -8.18 5.25
C ARG A 22 10.17 -8.90 5.11
N LYS A 23 10.63 -9.17 3.90
CA LYS A 23 11.98 -9.73 3.64
C LYS A 23 13.09 -8.70 3.88
N PHE A 24 12.75 -7.40 3.92
CA PHE A 24 13.70 -6.30 4.07
C PHE A 24 13.60 -5.60 5.43
N GLY A 25 12.62 -5.95 6.26
CA GLY A 25 12.46 -5.41 7.60
C GLY A 25 11.10 -5.76 8.22
N ASP A 26 10.93 -5.45 9.51
CA ASP A 26 9.66 -5.67 10.19
C ASP A 26 8.66 -4.56 9.88
N TYR A 27 7.53 -4.96 9.31
CA TYR A 27 6.41 -4.07 9.00
C TYR A 27 5.18 -4.51 9.81
N PRO A 28 5.04 -4.13 11.09
CA PRO A 28 3.75 -4.26 11.77
C PRO A 28 2.67 -3.45 11.01
N PRO A 29 1.36 -3.76 11.18
CA PRO A 29 0.27 -3.13 10.44
C PRO A 29 0.35 -1.59 10.38
N GLU A 30 0.62 -0.96 11.52
CA GLU A 30 0.81 0.49 11.66
C GLU A 30 1.97 1.04 10.79
N MET A 31 3.10 0.33 10.73
CA MET A 31 4.24 0.75 9.92
C MET A 31 3.96 0.58 8.42
N PHE A 32 3.25 -0.47 8.04
CA PHE A 32 2.84 -0.68 6.65
C PHE A 32 1.88 0.43 6.18
N ARG A 33 0.90 0.82 7.03
CA ARG A 33 0.04 2.00 6.77
C ARG A 33 0.86 3.27 6.58
N LYS A 34 1.79 3.55 7.49
CA LYS A 34 2.65 4.76 7.43
C LYS A 34 3.54 4.77 6.19
N LEU A 35 4.02 3.60 5.75
CA LEU A 35 4.75 3.49 4.49
C LEU A 35 3.88 3.87 3.29
N GLY A 36 2.61 3.43 3.26
CA GLY A 36 1.66 3.86 2.24
C GLY A 36 1.47 5.38 2.24
N GLN A 37 1.38 6.02 3.41
CA GLN A 37 1.31 7.48 3.51
C GLN A 37 2.57 8.16 2.96
N LEU A 38 3.76 7.63 3.26
CA LEU A 38 5.04 8.13 2.73
C LEU A 38 5.09 8.10 1.20
N TYR A 39 4.44 7.12 0.54
CA TYR A 39 4.40 7.06 -0.92
C TYR A 39 3.74 8.29 -1.56
N VAL A 40 2.88 9.00 -0.82
CA VAL A 40 2.20 10.20 -1.31
C VAL A 40 2.86 11.47 -0.77
N ASP A 41 3.25 11.49 0.50
CA ASP A 41 3.77 12.68 1.18
C ASP A 41 5.16 13.08 0.67
N ASP A 42 6.00 12.12 0.31
CA ASP A 42 7.32 12.40 -0.28
C ASP A 42 7.25 12.35 -1.81
N ALA A 43 7.46 13.51 -2.44
CA ALA A 43 7.39 13.68 -3.88
C ALA A 43 8.33 12.75 -4.67
N ARG A 44 9.45 12.29 -4.07
CA ARG A 44 10.38 11.35 -4.71
C ARG A 44 9.73 9.98 -4.88
N PHE A 45 9.05 9.48 -3.84
CA PHE A 45 8.32 8.22 -3.90
C PHE A 45 7.12 8.35 -4.83
N LYS A 46 6.32 9.40 -4.67
CA LYS A 46 5.15 9.65 -5.51
C LYS A 46 5.52 9.66 -6.99
N LYS A 47 6.56 10.40 -7.39
CA LYS A 47 7.03 10.45 -8.78
C LYS A 47 7.50 9.08 -9.29
N ASN A 48 8.24 8.33 -8.46
CA ASN A 48 8.77 7.03 -8.86
C ASN A 48 7.70 5.94 -8.96
N ILE A 49 6.61 6.06 -8.20
CA ILE A 49 5.50 5.11 -8.24
C ILE A 49 4.51 5.49 -9.36
N ASP A 50 4.13 6.76 -9.45
CA ASP A 50 3.17 7.23 -10.45
C ASP A 50 3.67 7.10 -11.90
N ARG A 51 4.98 6.87 -12.11
CA ARG A 51 5.52 6.55 -13.45
C ARG A 51 4.93 5.26 -14.04
N PHE A 52 4.39 4.37 -13.20
CA PHE A 52 3.75 3.12 -13.61
C PHE A 52 2.23 3.27 -13.78
N GLY A 53 1.68 4.44 -13.46
CA GLY A 53 0.26 4.74 -13.58
C GLY A 53 -0.08 5.99 -12.79
N GLU A 54 -0.71 6.96 -13.44
CA GLU A 54 -1.11 8.20 -12.78
C GLU A 54 -2.04 7.91 -11.59
N GLY A 55 -1.67 8.41 -10.41
CA GLY A 55 -2.41 8.21 -9.16
C GLY A 55 -2.17 6.86 -8.48
N LEU A 56 -1.22 6.04 -8.96
CA LEU A 56 -0.91 4.75 -8.36
C LEU A 56 -0.42 4.89 -6.91
N ALA A 57 0.37 5.91 -6.58
CA ALA A 57 0.85 6.12 -5.20
C ALA A 57 -0.31 6.34 -4.22
N ALA A 58 -1.30 7.14 -4.63
CA ALA A 58 -2.50 7.39 -3.83
C ALA A 58 -3.34 6.11 -3.67
N PHE A 59 -3.48 5.33 -4.74
CA PHE A 59 -4.18 4.06 -4.70
C PHE A 59 -3.48 3.04 -3.77
N MET A 60 -2.15 2.93 -3.86
CA MET A 60 -1.36 2.07 -2.99
C MET A 60 -1.53 2.46 -1.53
N ARG A 61 -1.45 3.76 -1.20
CA ARG A 61 -1.71 4.26 0.16
C ARG A 61 -3.07 3.77 0.68
N ASP A 62 -4.13 3.97 -0.10
CA ASP A 62 -5.49 3.62 0.31
C ASP A 62 -5.66 2.09 0.47
N ALA A 63 -5.06 1.31 -0.42
CA ALA A 63 -5.14 -0.15 -0.37
C ALA A 63 -4.31 -0.73 0.79
N MET A 64 -3.12 -0.17 1.07
CA MET A 64 -2.27 -0.54 2.21
C MET A 64 -2.94 -0.20 3.54
N ALA A 65 -3.67 0.92 3.61
CA ALA A 65 -4.48 1.29 4.77
C ALA A 65 -5.57 0.24 5.05
N VAL A 66 -6.35 -0.14 4.03
CA VAL A 66 -7.38 -1.20 4.17
C VAL A 66 -6.77 -2.53 4.62
N TYR A 67 -5.62 -2.92 4.06
CA TYR A 67 -4.94 -4.16 4.43
C TYR A 67 -4.48 -4.13 5.90
N ALA A 68 -3.90 -3.00 6.34
CA ALA A 68 -3.51 -2.78 7.73
C ALA A 68 -4.71 -2.80 8.70
N ASP A 69 -5.87 -2.29 8.31
CA ASP A 69 -7.09 -2.39 9.11
C ASP A 69 -7.55 -3.84 9.27
N ARG A 70 -7.52 -4.62 8.18
CA ARG A 70 -7.91 -6.04 8.19
C ARG A 70 -7.02 -6.91 9.08
N MET A 71 -5.72 -6.60 9.15
CA MET A 71 -4.78 -7.31 10.04
C MET A 71 -5.01 -7.02 11.53
N GLN A 72 -5.71 -5.93 11.85
CA GLN A 72 -5.99 -5.50 13.23
C GLN A 72 -7.45 -5.75 13.64
N ALA A 73 -8.27 -6.27 12.72
CA ALA A 73 -9.62 -6.69 13.04
C ALA A 73 -9.59 -7.87 14.04
N PRO A 74 -10.46 -7.88 15.06
CA PRO A 74 -10.50 -8.91 16.09
C PRO A 74 -10.94 -10.28 15.56
#